data_AF-A0A7Y2L425-F1
#
_entry.id   AF-A0A7Y2L425-F1
#
_cell.length_a   1.000
_cell.length_b   1.000
_cell.length_c   1.000
_cell.angle_alpha   90.00
_cell.angle_beta   90.00
_cell.angle_gamma   90.00
#
_symmetry.space_group_name_H-M   'P 1'
#
loop_
_entity.id
_entity.type
_entity.pdbx_description
1 polymer ?
#
loop_
_entity_poly.entity_id
_entity_poly.type
_entity_poly.pdbx_seq_one_letter_code
_entity_poly.pdbx_strand_id
1 'polypeptide(L)'
;MSAMSDLLPPDLHYVDDTQPGITRKKLRGKFAYFDPDGQRISDPGEVQRINALAVPPAYTDVWICADPRGHMQATGRDARGRKQYRYHVRWREVRDADKYSRLRDFGLA
;
A
#
# COMPACT_ATOMS: atom_id res chain seq x y z
N MET A 1 11.39 17.36 -13.20
CA MET A 1 10.98 17.55 -11.79
C MET A 1 9.49 17.29 -11.70
N SER A 2 9.10 16.32 -10.88
CA SER A 2 7.93 15.44 -11.09
C SER A 2 6.61 16.05 -10.61
N ALA A 3 5.62 16.12 -11.51
CA ALA A 3 4.26 16.60 -11.28
C ALA A 3 3.40 15.70 -10.36
N MET A 4 3.98 14.67 -9.73
CA MET A 4 3.29 13.76 -8.80
C MET A 4 3.37 14.22 -7.33
N SER A 5 4.30 15.11 -7.00
CA SER A 5 4.55 15.61 -5.65
C SER A 5 3.39 16.47 -5.13
N ASP A 6 2.74 17.23 -6.01
CA ASP A 6 1.68 18.19 -5.65
C ASP A 6 0.30 17.55 -5.46
N LEU A 7 0.16 16.24 -5.68
CA LEU A 7 -1.10 15.50 -5.55
C LEU A 7 -1.17 14.63 -4.29
N LEU A 8 -0.13 14.64 -3.45
CA LEU A 8 -0.08 13.82 -2.25
C LEU A 8 -0.62 14.63 -1.06
N PRO A 9 -1.57 14.09 -0.28
CA PRO A 9 -2.02 14.74 0.95
C PRO A 9 -0.83 15.02 1.87
N PRO A 10 -0.79 16.19 2.55
CA PRO A 10 0.39 16.62 3.33
C PRO A 10 0.73 15.70 4.51
N ASP A 11 -0.21 14.84 4.91
CA ASP A 11 -0.03 13.85 5.98
C ASP A 11 0.40 12.45 5.49
N LEU A 12 0.57 12.28 4.17
CA LEU A 12 1.07 11.04 3.57
C LEU A 12 2.50 11.21 3.07
N HIS A 13 3.21 10.09 2.95
CA HIS A 13 4.55 10.03 2.39
C HIS A 13 4.54 9.29 1.05
N TYR A 14 5.34 9.80 0.10
CA TYR A 14 5.59 9.08 -1.13
C TYR A 14 6.51 7.89 -0.84
N VAL A 15 6.09 6.69 -1.25
CA VAL A 15 6.83 5.43 -1.04
C VAL A 15 6.83 4.63 -2.34
N ASP A 16 7.87 3.83 -2.53
CA ASP A 16 8.05 2.95 -3.68
C ASP A 16 8.32 1.53 -3.18
N ASP A 17 7.79 0.52 -3.88
CA ASP A 17 7.94 -0.89 -3.47
C ASP A 17 9.28 -1.53 -3.85
N THR A 18 10.20 -0.75 -4.41
CA THR A 18 11.63 -1.05 -4.51
C THR A 18 12.38 -0.77 -3.23
N GLN A 19 11.81 0.01 -2.30
CA GLN A 19 12.40 0.25 -0.99
C GLN A 19 12.24 -0.99 -0.10
N PRO A 20 13.13 -1.20 0.90
CA PRO A 20 12.97 -2.26 1.87
C PRO A 20 11.60 -2.18 2.56
N GLY A 21 10.88 -3.31 2.62
CA GLY A 21 9.53 -3.37 3.14
C GLY A 21 9.30 -4.59 4.02
N ILE A 22 8.15 -4.61 4.65
CA ILE A 22 7.67 -5.73 5.45
C ILE A 22 7.35 -6.89 4.51
N THR A 23 7.80 -8.08 4.88
CA THR A 23 7.49 -9.33 4.17
C THR A 23 6.55 -10.20 5.01
N ARG A 24 5.91 -11.19 4.37
CA ARG A 24 5.06 -12.17 5.06
C ARG A 24 5.50 -13.60 4.73
N LYS A 25 5.42 -14.49 5.70
CA LYS A 25 5.66 -15.94 5.54
C LYS A 25 4.54 -16.73 6.21
N LYS A 26 4.17 -17.89 5.67
CA LYS A 26 3.21 -18.79 6.32
C LYS A 26 3.93 -19.60 7.40
N LEU A 27 3.50 -19.47 8.65
CA LEU A 27 3.94 -20.29 9.78
C LEU A 27 2.71 -20.96 10.40
N ARG A 28 2.72 -22.31 10.46
CA ARG A 28 1.63 -23.10 11.08
C ARG A 28 0.22 -22.69 10.61
N GLY A 29 0.07 -22.44 9.30
CA GLY A 29 -1.21 -22.06 8.68
C GLY A 29 -1.61 -20.59 8.79
N LYS A 30 -0.84 -19.75 9.48
CA LYS A 30 -1.10 -18.30 9.60
C LYS A 30 0.04 -17.48 8.98
N PHE A 31 -0.24 -16.25 8.58
CA PHE A 31 0.82 -15.33 8.17
C PHE A 31 1.55 -14.77 9.40
N ALA A 32 2.88 -14.74 9.31
CA ALA A 32 3.76 -13.98 10.19
C ALA A 32 4.47 -12.92 9.35
N TYR A 33 4.71 -11.77 9.96
CA TYR A 33 5.30 -10.60 9.31
C TYR A 33 6.72 -10.37 9.81
N PHE A 34 7.56 -9.87 8.92
CA PHE A 34 8.97 -9.61 9.19
C PHE A 34 9.31 -8.23 8.66
N ASP A 35 10.01 -7.44 9.46
CA ASP A 35 10.49 -6.12 9.07
C ASP A 35 11.59 -6.21 7.98
N PRO A 36 12.06 -5.07 7.45
CA PRO A 36 13.12 -5.06 6.45
C PRO A 36 14.43 -5.73 6.87
N ASP A 37 14.72 -5.77 8.16
CA ASP A 37 15.92 -6.42 8.72
C ASP A 37 15.72 -7.94 8.92
N GLY A 38 14.51 -8.44 8.67
CA GLY A 38 14.14 -9.84 8.79
C GLY A 38 13.74 -10.25 10.21
N GLN A 39 13.59 -9.29 11.13
CA GLN A 39 13.13 -9.53 12.48
C GLN A 39 11.60 -9.69 12.48
N ARG A 40 11.11 -10.64 13.29
CA ARG A 40 9.67 -10.94 13.34
C ARG A 40 8.93 -9.81 14.04
N ILE A 41 7.89 -9.29 13.38
CA ILE A 41 6.96 -8.33 13.96
C ILE A 41 5.97 -9.09 14.85
N SER A 42 6.03 -8.83 16.16
CA SER A 42 5.12 -9.40 17.16
C SER A 42 4.20 -8.37 17.82
N ASP A 43 4.38 -7.08 17.53
CA ASP A 43 3.50 -6.02 18.02
C ASP A 43 2.06 -6.24 17.52
N PRO A 44 1.06 -6.39 18.41
CA PRO A 44 -0.31 -6.68 18.01
C PRO A 44 -0.95 -5.57 17.16
N GLY A 45 -0.62 -4.31 17.42
CA GLY A 45 -1.16 -3.17 16.69
C GLY A 45 -0.67 -3.14 15.24
N GLU A 46 0.62 -3.38 15.05
CA GLU A 46 1.23 -3.46 13.73
C GLU A 46 0.73 -4.68 12.94
N VAL A 47 0.62 -5.84 13.58
CA VAL A 47 0.01 -7.04 12.97
C VAL A 47 -1.43 -6.78 12.56
N GLN A 48 -2.23 -6.09 13.40
CA GLN A 48 -3.61 -5.74 13.08
C GLN A 48 -3.68 -4.77 11.88
N ARG A 49 -2.82 -3.75 11.85
CA ARG A 49 -2.71 -2.80 10.74
C ARG A 49 -2.42 -3.52 9.42
N ILE A 50 -1.44 -4.42 9.41
CA ILE A 50 -1.06 -5.17 8.21
C ILE A 50 -2.19 -6.11 7.76
N ASN A 51 -2.86 -6.79 8.70
CA ASN A 51 -4.00 -7.65 8.39
C ASN A 51 -5.16 -6.86 7.76
N ALA A 52 -5.40 -5.63 8.22
CA ALA A 52 -6.46 -4.75 7.69
C ALA A 52 -6.25 -4.35 6.23
N LEU A 53 -5.03 -4.48 5.69
CA LEU A 53 -4.76 -4.27 4.25
C LEU A 53 -5.43 -5.32 3.35
N ALA A 54 -5.88 -6.45 3.94
CA ALA A 54 -6.60 -7.52 3.25
C ALA A 54 -5.88 -8.00 1.96
N VAL A 55 -4.56 -8.20 2.06
CA VAL A 55 -3.76 -8.75 0.94
C VAL A 55 -4.10 -10.24 0.79
N PRO A 56 -4.71 -10.68 -0.34
CA PRO A 56 -5.21 -12.04 -0.48
C PRO A 56 -4.13 -13.10 -0.22
N PRO A 57 -4.46 -14.22 0.43
CA PRO A 57 -3.48 -15.28 0.75
C PRO A 57 -2.80 -15.91 -0.48
N ALA A 58 -3.43 -15.84 -1.65
CA ALA A 58 -2.90 -16.37 -2.90
C ALA A 58 -1.89 -15.44 -3.59
N TYR A 59 -1.76 -14.19 -3.15
CA TYR A 59 -0.83 -13.26 -3.79
C TYR A 59 0.63 -13.63 -3.47
N THR A 60 1.47 -13.57 -4.51
CA THR A 60 2.93 -13.75 -4.43
C THR A 60 3.64 -12.39 -4.50
N ASP A 61 4.97 -12.38 -4.31
CA ASP A 61 5.81 -11.17 -4.36
C ASP A 61 5.21 -9.99 -3.58
N VAL A 62 4.77 -10.29 -2.34
CA VAL A 62 4.09 -9.30 -1.50
C VAL A 62 5.12 -8.41 -0.82
N TRP A 63 4.99 -7.11 -1.08
CA TRP A 63 5.67 -6.04 -0.36
C TRP A 63 4.63 -5.28 0.47
N ILE A 64 4.95 -4.99 1.73
CA ILE A 64 4.10 -4.22 2.64
C ILE A 64 4.92 -3.02 3.12
N CYS A 65 4.33 -1.82 3.09
CA CYS A 65 5.00 -0.62 3.52
C CYS A 65 5.24 -0.63 5.04
N ALA A 66 6.49 -0.35 5.44
CA ALA A 66 6.86 -0.19 6.85
C ALA A 66 6.31 1.11 7.45
N ASP A 67 6.07 2.13 6.62
CA ASP A 67 5.48 3.38 7.06
C ASP A 67 3.94 3.33 6.97
N PRO A 68 3.21 3.46 8.09
CA PRO A 68 1.75 3.52 8.06
C PRO A 68 1.19 4.73 7.30
N ARG A 69 1.99 5.78 7.09
CA ARG A 69 1.61 6.99 6.32
C ARG A 69 2.05 6.93 4.85
N GLY A 70 2.64 5.82 4.40
CA GLY A 70 2.94 5.61 2.99
C GLY A 70 1.65 5.59 2.15
N HIS A 71 1.58 6.41 1.09
CA HIS A 71 0.38 6.49 0.25
C HIS A 71 0.01 5.13 -0.38
N MET A 72 1.03 4.32 -0.71
CA MET A 72 0.92 2.91 -1.06
C MET A 72 1.25 2.07 0.17
N GLN A 73 0.39 1.13 0.51
CA GLN A 73 0.52 0.32 1.73
C GLN A 73 0.91 -1.13 1.46
N ALA A 74 0.58 -1.67 0.30
CA ALA A 74 1.12 -2.96 -0.13
C ALA A 74 1.06 -3.13 -1.64
N THR A 75 1.93 -4.00 -2.16
CA THR A 75 1.82 -4.58 -3.49
C THR A 75 1.88 -6.10 -3.41
N GLY A 76 1.44 -6.76 -4.48
CA GLY A 76 1.58 -8.19 -4.65
C GLY A 76 1.16 -8.61 -6.06
N ARG A 77 1.49 -9.82 -6.46
CA ARG A 77 1.09 -10.39 -7.75
C ARG A 77 -0.12 -11.31 -7.58
N ASP A 78 -1.12 -11.12 -8.41
CA ASP A 78 -2.28 -12.03 -8.45
C ASP A 78 -1.94 -13.36 -9.15
N ALA A 79 -2.94 -14.26 -9.23
CA ALA A 79 -2.79 -15.57 -9.88
C ALA A 79 -2.45 -15.48 -11.38
N ARG A 80 -2.59 -14.31 -12.02
CA ARG A 80 -2.24 -14.05 -13.42
C ARG A 80 -0.90 -13.28 -13.54
N GLY A 81 -0.15 -13.13 -12.44
CA GLY A 81 1.12 -12.42 -12.40
C GLY A 81 1.00 -10.90 -12.44
N ARG A 82 -0.22 -10.34 -12.43
CA ARG A 82 -0.45 -8.90 -12.50
C ARG A 82 -0.17 -8.27 -11.15
N LYS A 83 0.56 -7.14 -11.16
CA LYS A 83 0.84 -6.36 -9.97
C LYS A 83 -0.43 -5.66 -9.49
N GLN A 84 -0.78 -5.89 -8.23
CA GLN A 84 -1.93 -5.32 -7.57
C GLN A 84 -1.47 -4.43 -6.42
N TYR A 85 -2.21 -3.34 -6.20
CA TYR A 85 -1.87 -2.29 -5.24
C TYR A 85 -2.90 -2.24 -4.10
N ARG A 86 -2.44 -1.83 -2.92
CA ARG A 86 -3.26 -1.39 -1.78
C ARG A 86 -2.80 0.00 -1.40
N TYR A 87 -3.74 0.94 -1.31
CA TYR A 87 -3.45 2.33 -0.98
C TYR A 87 -4.00 2.70 0.39
N HIS A 88 -3.35 3.68 1.02
CA HIS A 88 -3.85 4.33 2.21
C HIS A 88 -5.27 4.89 1.96
N VAL A 89 -6.12 4.91 2.98
CA VAL A 89 -7.53 5.34 2.84
C VAL A 89 -7.62 6.79 2.38
N ARG A 90 -6.82 7.68 2.98
CA ARG A 90 -6.75 9.10 2.60
C ARG A 90 -6.29 9.34 1.16
N TRP A 91 -5.42 8.47 0.64
CA TRP A 91 -5.00 8.57 -0.76
C TRP A 91 -6.18 8.33 -1.71
N ARG A 92 -7.09 7.40 -1.37
CA ARG A 92 -8.31 7.17 -2.15
C ARG A 92 -9.26 8.36 -2.08
N GLU A 93 -9.48 8.90 -0.89
CA GLU A 93 -10.37 10.05 -0.68
C GLU A 93 -9.96 11.27 -1.55
N VAL A 94 -8.67 11.61 -1.56
CA VAL A 94 -8.16 12.74 -2.36
C VAL A 94 -8.16 12.45 -3.85
N ARG A 95 -7.75 11.24 -4.25
CA ARG A 95 -7.75 10.85 -5.68
C ARG A 95 -9.16 10.77 -6.27
N ASP A 96 -10.15 10.34 -5.48
CA ASP A 96 -11.54 10.33 -5.91
C ASP A 96 -12.03 11.77 -6.09
N ALA A 97 -11.77 12.67 -5.12
CA ALA A 97 -12.11 14.09 -5.22
C ALA A 97 -11.46 14.78 -6.45
N ASP A 98 -10.16 14.56 -6.69
CA ASP A 98 -9.43 15.13 -7.82
C ASP A 98 -9.91 14.59 -9.17
N LYS A 99 -10.27 13.30 -9.23
CA LYS A 99 -10.80 12.69 -10.46
C LYS A 99 -12.18 13.28 -10.79
N TYR A 100 -13.01 13.59 -9.80
CA TYR A 100 -14.27 14.31 -10.03
C TYR A 100 -14.05 15.76 -10.45
N SER A 101 -13.04 16.46 -9.90
CA SER A 101 -12.72 17.82 -10.33
C SER A 101 -12.27 17.87 -11.78
N ARG A 102 -11.40 16.96 -12.21
CA ARG A 102 -10.92 16.90 -13.61
C ARG A 102 -11.99 16.45 -14.61
N LEU A 103 -12.96 15.63 -14.19
CA LEU A 103 -14.11 15.28 -15.03
C LEU A 103 -15.09 16.45 -15.23
N ARG A 104 -15.18 17.37 -14.27
CA ARG A 104 -15.96 18.62 -14.43
C ARG A 104 -15.32 19.55 -15.46
N ASP A 105 -13.99 19.64 -15.45
CA ASP A 105 -13.26 20.49 -16.42
C ASP A 105 -13.32 19.96 -17.86
N PHE A 106 -13.53 18.65 -18.04
CA PHE A 106 -13.72 18.05 -19.37
C PHE A 106 -15.12 18.33 -19.97
N GLY A 107 -16.11 18.71 -19.15
CA GLY A 107 -17.47 19.04 -19.60
C GLY A 107 -17.70 20.50 -19.98
N LEU A 108 -16.67 21.35 -19.90
CA LEU A 108 -16.71 22.77 -20.20
C LEU A 108 -15.84 23.16 -21.42
N ALA A 109 -15.42 22.18 -22.23
CA ALA A 109 -14.69 22.39 -23.48
C ALA A 109 -15.55 22.05 -24.71
#